data_AF-A0A031K1K0-F1
#
_entry.id   AF-A0A031K1K0-F1
#
_cell.length_a   1.000
_cell.length_b   1.000
_cell.length_c   1.000
_cell.angle_alpha   90.00
_cell.angle_beta   90.00
_cell.angle_gamma   90.00
#
_symmetry.space_group_name_H-M   'P 1'
#
loop_
_entity.id
_entity.type
_entity.pdbx_description
1 polymer ?
#
loop_
_entity_poly.entity_id
_entity_poly.type
_entity_poly.pdbx_seq_one_letter_code
_entity_poly.pdbx_strand_id
1 'polypeptide(L)'
;MFVLTELEGPGGGPPRTIAFANAQVQPLDFASLRDARLDRPITIPLNWRNGTLVETTVEGTEPGQVVNAAATLESPFTSCAIGLVKGGWLPSAFAVTQQNTTMLIDRNIVTQIVGRFKDGQRRYEQRDFLDLFADQPIRINPLLFVMEGNRRSAPTPAEAEGQMQEVAAKLRAALPKAEITVSPEHLKGALGLIEDSRVSLMSKHHLLRHLAPLLASPVARADVEARWNDIVVAADLHGVPRQSLVVLAALSAVAVPNGKSPAKRLLKFRNGYTEADAYNALADIRAIELFIAMLSYFPDEAIQLCTADKNLALLWAGIQASNFARVGTGFTYDMTPVDDLFPGDTGAAWKNVLEGKG
;
A
#
# COMPACT_ATOMS: atom_id res chain seq x y z
N MET A 1 1.80 -6.17 21.57
CA MET A 1 3.07 -6.71 22.11
C MET A 1 3.84 -7.27 20.93
N PHE A 2 5.10 -6.89 20.79
CA PHE A 2 5.99 -7.27 19.72
C PHE A 2 7.06 -8.19 20.31
N VAL A 3 7.19 -9.42 19.81
CA VAL A 3 8.10 -10.43 20.36
C VAL A 3 9.06 -10.87 19.27
N LEU A 4 10.36 -10.84 19.57
CA LEU A 4 11.41 -11.38 18.74
C LEU A 4 12.02 -12.57 19.46
N THR A 5 12.06 -13.70 18.77
CA THR A 5 12.69 -14.92 19.26
C THR A 5 13.70 -15.37 18.22
N GLU A 6 14.92 -15.64 18.67
CA GLU A 6 15.96 -16.22 17.81
C GLU A 6 15.54 -17.61 17.34
N LEU A 7 16.03 -18.03 16.18
CA LEU A 7 15.86 -19.42 15.74
C LEU A 7 16.86 -20.36 16.42
N GLU A 8 18.06 -19.86 16.68
CA GLU A 8 19.16 -20.56 17.34
C GLU A 8 19.86 -19.57 18.27
N GLY A 9 20.22 -20.01 19.49
CA GLY A 9 20.91 -19.16 20.44
C GLY A 9 22.40 -19.00 20.11
N PRO A 10 23.09 -18.04 20.75
CA PRO A 10 24.52 -17.82 20.56
C PRO A 10 25.33 -19.10 20.83
N GLY A 11 26.17 -19.51 19.86
CA GLY A 11 27.01 -20.70 20.00
C GLY A 11 26.25 -22.03 20.10
N GLY A 12 25.02 -22.10 19.59
CA GLY A 12 24.16 -23.30 19.70
C GLY A 12 23.42 -23.41 21.03
N GLY A 13 23.43 -22.35 21.84
CA GLY A 13 22.67 -22.26 23.08
C GLY A 13 21.15 -22.12 22.86
N PRO A 14 20.36 -22.05 23.95
CA PRO A 14 18.93 -21.82 23.85
C PRO A 14 18.63 -20.48 23.15
N PRO A 15 17.62 -20.42 22.25
CA PRO A 15 17.25 -19.18 21.60
C PRO A 15 16.85 -18.09 22.59
N ARG A 16 17.29 -16.86 22.34
CA ARG A 16 16.89 -15.73 23.18
C ARG A 16 15.58 -15.15 22.69
N THR A 17 14.84 -14.59 23.63
CA THR A 17 13.57 -13.91 23.37
C THR A 17 13.62 -12.52 23.97
N ILE A 18 13.08 -11.56 23.26
CA ILE A 18 12.87 -10.20 23.73
C ILE A 18 11.49 -9.72 23.31
N ALA A 19 10.75 -9.13 24.24
CA ALA A 19 9.38 -8.68 24.03
C ALA A 19 9.23 -7.21 24.42
N PHE A 20 8.57 -6.45 23.55
CA PHE A 20 8.31 -5.03 23.73
C PHE A 20 6.80 -4.75 23.69
N ALA A 21 6.35 -3.88 24.59
CA ALA A 21 5.08 -3.17 24.47
C ALA A 21 5.31 -1.78 23.84
N ASN A 22 4.30 -1.23 23.16
CA ASN A 22 4.29 0.14 22.64
C ASN A 22 5.42 0.52 21.65
N ALA A 23 6.18 -0.46 21.16
CA ALA A 23 7.25 -0.24 20.20
C ALA A 23 6.69 0.27 18.87
N GLN A 24 7.20 1.41 18.41
CA GLN A 24 6.87 1.98 17.11
C GLN A 24 7.93 1.54 16.10
N VAL A 25 7.59 0.54 15.29
CA VAL A 25 8.47 0.07 14.21
C VAL A 25 8.53 1.16 13.14
N GLN A 26 9.74 1.60 12.82
CA GLN A 26 9.98 2.54 11.74
C GLN A 26 9.69 1.84 10.40
N PRO A 27 8.85 2.44 9.54
CA PRO A 27 8.60 1.92 8.21
C PRO A 27 9.89 1.83 7.38
N LEU A 28 9.94 0.81 6.54
CA LEU A 28 10.98 0.63 5.53
C LEU A 28 10.73 1.57 4.34
N ASP A 29 11.80 1.95 3.67
CA ASP A 29 11.79 2.95 2.60
C ASP A 29 11.57 2.33 1.20
N PHE A 30 11.62 3.19 0.17
CA PHE A 30 11.50 2.76 -1.22
C PHE A 30 12.63 1.80 -1.65
N ALA A 31 13.88 2.09 -1.27
CA ALA A 31 15.05 1.33 -1.72
C ALA A 31 15.00 -0.12 -1.18
N SER A 32 14.69 -0.28 0.10
CA SER A 32 14.49 -1.58 0.72
C SER A 32 13.36 -2.38 0.04
N LEU A 33 12.24 -1.73 -0.34
CA LEU A 33 11.18 -2.41 -1.09
C LEU A 33 11.65 -2.84 -2.48
N ARG A 34 12.32 -1.94 -3.21
CA ARG A 34 12.79 -2.17 -4.57
C ARG A 34 13.67 -3.42 -4.61
N ASP A 35 14.56 -3.53 -3.64
CA ASP A 35 15.58 -4.58 -3.59
C ASP A 35 15.08 -5.86 -2.91
N ALA A 36 13.96 -5.80 -2.17
CA ALA A 36 13.34 -6.95 -1.52
C ALA A 36 12.81 -8.01 -2.52
N ARG A 37 13.11 -9.28 -2.25
CA ARG A 37 12.53 -10.45 -2.91
C ARG A 37 11.41 -11.04 -2.04
N LEU A 38 10.19 -10.57 -2.27
CA LEU A 38 9.05 -10.82 -1.39
C LEU A 38 8.55 -12.28 -1.40
N ASP A 39 8.92 -13.05 -2.43
CA ASP A 39 8.63 -14.48 -2.61
C ASP A 39 9.65 -15.40 -1.91
N ARG A 40 10.63 -14.84 -1.22
CA ARG A 40 11.71 -15.55 -0.52
C ARG A 40 11.84 -15.08 0.93
N PRO A 41 12.49 -15.88 1.80
CA PRO A 41 12.91 -15.42 3.12
C PRO A 41 13.57 -14.04 3.03
N ILE A 42 13.10 -13.11 3.86
CA ILE A 42 13.50 -11.70 3.79
C ILE A 42 14.33 -11.30 5.01
N THR A 43 15.38 -10.52 4.75
CA THR A 43 16.14 -9.82 5.78
C THR A 43 15.59 -8.42 5.94
N ILE A 44 15.20 -8.05 7.16
CA ILE A 44 14.52 -6.79 7.46
C ILE A 44 15.39 -5.97 8.42
N PRO A 45 15.83 -4.75 8.03
CA PRO A 45 16.40 -3.82 8.98
C PRO A 45 15.27 -3.26 9.85
N LEU A 46 15.19 -3.71 11.10
CA LEU A 46 14.20 -3.26 12.07
C LEU A 46 14.79 -2.13 12.90
N ASN A 47 14.13 -0.98 12.87
CA ASN A 47 14.35 0.08 13.84
C ASN A 47 13.03 0.30 14.57
N TRP A 48 13.06 0.40 15.89
CA TRP A 48 11.88 0.77 16.65
C TRP A 48 12.21 1.75 17.78
N ARG A 49 11.20 2.54 18.14
CA ARG A 49 11.31 3.58 19.15
C ARG A 49 10.27 3.39 20.25
N ASN A 50 10.58 3.92 21.43
CA ASN A 50 9.68 4.00 22.58
C ASN A 50 9.12 2.63 23.02
N GLY A 51 9.86 1.55 22.76
CA GLY A 51 9.44 0.21 23.16
C GLY A 51 9.69 -0.02 24.64
N THR A 52 8.66 -0.33 25.42
CA THR A 52 8.82 -0.77 26.81
C THR A 52 9.18 -2.24 26.81
N LEU A 53 10.36 -2.60 27.29
CA LEU A 53 10.78 -3.98 27.46
C LEU A 53 9.86 -4.66 28.49
N VAL A 54 9.16 -5.72 28.10
CA VAL A 54 8.24 -6.44 29.00
C VAL A 54 8.79 -7.79 29.45
N GLU A 55 9.56 -8.44 28.58
CA GLU A 55 10.19 -9.73 28.86
C GLU A 55 11.47 -9.85 28.05
N THR A 56 12.50 -10.47 28.62
CA THR A 56 13.80 -10.67 27.97
C THR A 56 14.52 -11.86 28.59
N THR A 57 15.18 -12.64 27.74
CA THR A 57 16.19 -13.63 28.17
C THR A 57 17.61 -13.17 27.80
N VAL A 58 17.75 -11.92 27.34
CA VAL A 58 19.05 -11.33 26.99
C VAL A 58 19.68 -10.72 28.24
N GLU A 59 20.88 -11.18 28.60
CA GLU A 59 21.63 -10.67 29.75
C GLU A 59 21.86 -9.15 29.65
N GLY A 60 21.82 -8.47 30.79
CA GLY A 60 22.06 -7.02 30.89
C GLY A 60 20.88 -6.14 30.48
N THR A 61 19.69 -6.71 30.30
CA THR A 61 18.45 -5.98 30.04
C THR A 61 17.41 -6.28 31.11
N GLU A 62 16.64 -5.26 31.53
CA GLU A 62 15.64 -5.41 32.60
C GLU A 62 14.25 -4.96 32.12
N PRO A 63 13.19 -5.73 32.41
CA PRO A 63 11.82 -5.30 32.15
C PRO A 63 11.49 -3.92 32.73
N GLY A 64 10.62 -3.17 32.06
CA GLY A 64 10.22 -1.80 32.41
C GLY A 64 11.04 -0.71 31.74
N GLN A 65 12.20 -1.03 31.16
CA GLN A 65 13.02 -0.06 30.43
C GLN A 65 12.37 0.38 29.12
N VAL A 66 12.41 1.68 28.83
CA VAL A 66 12.06 2.21 27.50
C VAL A 66 13.30 2.17 26.62
N VAL A 67 13.22 1.45 25.51
CA VAL A 67 14.34 1.15 24.63
C VAL A 67 14.04 1.64 23.22
N ASN A 68 15.03 2.31 22.64
CA ASN A 68 15.13 2.50 21.19
C ASN A 68 16.19 1.51 20.69
N ALA A 69 15.84 0.71 19.70
CA ALA A 69 16.74 -0.34 19.22
C ALA A 69 16.69 -0.48 17.70
N ALA A 70 17.80 -1.00 17.19
CA ALA A 70 18.01 -1.35 15.80
C ALA A 70 18.51 -2.79 15.75
N ALA A 71 17.97 -3.59 14.84
CA ALA A 71 18.38 -4.96 14.61
C ALA A 71 18.19 -5.35 13.14
N THR A 72 18.87 -6.41 12.73
CA THR A 72 18.60 -7.08 11.45
C THR A 72 17.85 -8.37 11.74
N LEU A 73 16.61 -8.46 11.26
CA LEU A 73 15.82 -9.67 11.36
C LEU A 73 16.03 -10.51 10.11
N GLU A 74 16.73 -11.63 10.25
CA GLU A 74 16.78 -12.69 9.24
C GLU A 74 15.54 -13.58 9.39
N SER A 75 14.52 -13.33 8.59
CA SER A 75 13.24 -14.02 8.72
C SER A 75 13.15 -15.21 7.77
N PRO A 76 12.71 -16.40 8.23
CA PRO A 76 12.38 -17.51 7.35
C PRO A 76 11.06 -17.30 6.59
N PHE A 77 10.34 -16.21 6.87
CA PHE A 77 9.05 -15.90 6.26
C PHE A 77 9.23 -15.10 4.96
N THR A 78 8.40 -15.41 3.97
CA THR A 78 8.14 -14.54 2.82
C THR A 78 7.23 -13.37 3.19
N SER A 79 7.14 -12.36 2.33
CA SER A 79 6.30 -11.18 2.52
C SER A 79 5.43 -10.90 1.29
N CYS A 80 4.63 -11.89 0.88
CA CYS A 80 3.74 -11.79 -0.27
C CYS A 80 2.70 -10.67 -0.11
N ALA A 81 2.38 -10.28 1.12
CA ALA A 81 1.54 -9.15 1.46
C ALA A 81 2.39 -7.98 2.01
N ILE A 82 2.25 -6.82 1.38
CA ILE A 82 2.98 -5.59 1.70
C ILE A 82 2.01 -4.66 2.45
N GLY A 83 2.34 -4.33 3.70
CA GLY A 83 1.60 -3.35 4.50
C GLY A 83 2.12 -1.95 4.25
N LEU A 84 1.36 -1.12 3.56
CA LEU A 84 1.63 0.30 3.37
C LEU A 84 1.19 1.05 4.62
N VAL A 85 2.12 1.81 5.21
CA VAL A 85 1.93 2.57 6.44
C VAL A 85 2.43 4.00 6.24
N LYS A 86 2.03 4.93 7.10
CA LYS A 86 2.54 6.31 7.08
C LYS A 86 4.07 6.31 7.07
N GLY A 87 4.67 6.87 6.03
CA GLY A 87 6.13 6.99 5.88
C GLY A 87 6.85 5.84 5.18
N GLY A 88 6.15 4.78 4.73
CA GLY A 88 6.79 3.70 3.97
C GLY A 88 6.00 2.41 3.94
N TRP A 89 6.71 1.28 4.06
CA TRP A 89 6.10 -0.05 4.04
C TRP A 89 6.67 -0.94 5.14
N LEU A 90 5.95 -2.00 5.49
CA LEU A 90 6.40 -3.09 6.34
C LEU A 90 5.80 -4.41 5.81
N PRO A 91 6.39 -5.58 6.10
CA PRO A 91 5.65 -6.83 5.96
C PRO A 91 4.32 -6.76 6.71
N SER A 92 3.24 -7.30 6.14
CA SER A 92 1.87 -7.04 6.60
C SER A 92 1.65 -7.23 8.10
N ALA A 93 2.27 -8.26 8.70
CA ALA A 93 2.18 -8.52 10.13
C ALA A 93 2.94 -7.51 10.99
N PHE A 94 4.08 -6.99 10.54
CA PHE A 94 4.77 -5.90 11.22
C PHE A 94 4.07 -4.55 11.06
N ALA A 95 3.30 -4.37 9.99
CA ALA A 95 2.46 -3.19 9.81
C ALA A 95 1.30 -3.12 10.83
N VAL A 96 0.94 -4.25 11.48
CA VAL A 96 0.02 -4.25 12.65
C VAL A 96 0.80 -3.82 13.89
N THR A 97 1.09 -2.51 13.96
CA THR A 97 1.91 -1.92 15.02
C THR A 97 1.18 -1.78 16.35
N GLN A 98 -0.16 -1.76 16.32
CA GLN A 98 -1.03 -1.62 17.49
C GLN A 98 -2.18 -2.64 17.44
N GLN A 99 -2.73 -3.02 18.60
CA GLN A 99 -3.82 -4.00 18.69
C GLN A 99 -5.07 -3.61 17.89
N ASN A 100 -5.33 -2.31 17.74
CA ASN A 100 -6.47 -1.75 17.00
C ASN A 100 -6.14 -1.40 15.54
N THR A 101 -4.98 -1.79 15.00
CA THR A 101 -4.61 -1.45 13.63
C THR A 101 -5.65 -1.98 12.64
N THR A 102 -6.25 -1.09 11.85
CA THR A 102 -7.19 -1.46 10.79
C THR A 102 -6.44 -1.73 9.49
N MET A 103 -6.56 -2.96 8.99
CA MET A 103 -5.99 -3.37 7.72
C MET A 103 -7.02 -3.21 6.59
N LEU A 104 -6.81 -2.22 5.72
CA LEU A 104 -7.53 -2.10 4.46
C LEU A 104 -6.95 -3.13 3.48
N ILE A 105 -7.80 -3.96 2.88
CA ILE A 105 -7.32 -5.02 1.96
C ILE A 105 -7.98 -4.95 0.59
N ASP A 106 -7.15 -5.06 -0.44
CA ASP A 106 -7.58 -5.18 -1.84
C ASP A 106 -8.01 -6.61 -2.21
N ARG A 107 -8.45 -6.80 -3.45
CA ARG A 107 -8.86 -8.12 -3.95
C ARG A 107 -7.76 -9.16 -3.97
N ASN A 108 -6.53 -8.75 -4.26
CA ASN A 108 -5.39 -9.66 -4.33
C ASN A 108 -5.05 -10.20 -2.95
N ILE A 109 -5.08 -9.36 -1.91
CA ILE A 109 -4.83 -9.77 -0.53
C ILE A 109 -5.93 -10.69 -0.01
N VAL A 110 -7.20 -10.43 -0.32
CA VAL A 110 -8.28 -11.37 0.01
C VAL A 110 -8.01 -12.74 -0.61
N THR A 111 -7.67 -12.79 -1.90
CA THR A 111 -7.33 -14.06 -2.57
C THR A 111 -6.14 -14.76 -1.91
N GLN A 112 -5.10 -14.01 -1.51
CA GLN A 112 -3.95 -14.57 -0.81
C GLN A 112 -4.34 -15.17 0.53
N ILE A 113 -5.08 -14.45 1.37
CA ILE A 113 -5.54 -14.93 2.68
C ILE A 113 -6.41 -16.18 2.52
N VAL A 114 -7.44 -16.13 1.67
CA VAL A 114 -8.37 -17.24 1.47
C VAL A 114 -7.68 -18.46 0.84
N GLY A 115 -6.73 -18.24 -0.05
CA GLY A 115 -5.92 -19.31 -0.64
C GLY A 115 -4.94 -19.93 0.34
N ARG A 116 -4.46 -19.15 1.31
CA ARG A 116 -3.43 -19.55 2.28
C ARG A 116 -3.97 -20.29 3.49
N PHE A 117 -5.20 -19.98 3.92
CA PHE A 117 -5.81 -20.60 5.10
C PHE A 117 -7.01 -21.49 4.75
N LYS A 118 -7.26 -22.49 5.59
CA LYS A 118 -8.47 -23.30 5.63
C LYS A 118 -8.86 -23.49 7.09
N ASP A 119 -10.02 -22.98 7.48
CA ASP A 119 -10.54 -23.11 8.84
C ASP A 119 -9.53 -22.65 9.92
N GLY A 120 -8.86 -21.51 9.66
CA GLY A 120 -7.80 -20.97 10.52
C GLY A 120 -6.42 -21.62 10.38
N GLN A 121 -6.29 -22.72 9.62
CA GLN A 121 -5.03 -23.44 9.46
C GLN A 121 -4.34 -23.12 8.13
N ARG A 122 -3.03 -22.94 8.18
CA ARG A 122 -2.19 -22.71 7.00
C ARG A 122 -2.15 -23.94 6.08
N ARG A 123 -2.31 -23.74 4.77
CA ARG A 123 -2.31 -24.82 3.76
C ARG A 123 -0.92 -25.18 3.21
N TYR A 124 0.01 -24.24 3.22
CA TYR A 124 1.32 -24.38 2.56
C TYR A 124 2.46 -24.49 3.58
N GLU A 125 3.52 -25.21 3.23
CA GLU A 125 4.71 -25.34 4.08
C GLU A 125 5.52 -24.04 4.16
N GLN A 126 5.65 -23.33 3.03
CA GLN A 126 6.34 -22.04 2.95
C GLN A 126 5.72 -21.06 3.94
N ARG A 127 6.54 -20.51 4.84
CA ARG A 127 6.14 -19.52 5.83
C ARG A 127 6.01 -18.14 5.20
N ASP A 128 4.98 -17.39 5.56
CA ASP A 128 4.74 -16.01 5.08
C ASP A 128 4.22 -15.15 6.23
N PHE A 129 4.54 -13.86 6.25
CA PHE A 129 4.08 -12.96 7.32
C PHE A 129 2.56 -12.97 7.54
N LEU A 130 1.75 -13.30 6.53
CA LEU A 130 0.31 -13.53 6.72
C LEU A 130 0.00 -14.64 7.74
N ASP A 131 0.87 -15.64 7.92
CA ASP A 131 0.73 -16.72 8.91
C ASP A 131 0.59 -16.19 10.33
N LEU A 132 1.20 -15.05 10.62
CA LEU A 132 1.17 -14.44 11.94
C LEU A 132 -0.21 -13.87 12.30
N PHE A 133 -1.15 -13.81 11.34
CA PHE A 133 -2.52 -13.39 11.58
C PHE A 133 -3.47 -14.50 12.04
N ALA A 134 -3.11 -15.77 11.84
CA ALA A 134 -4.02 -16.91 12.07
C ALA A 134 -4.64 -16.90 13.47
N ASP A 135 -3.85 -16.52 14.47
CA ASP A 135 -4.23 -16.56 15.89
C ASP A 135 -4.48 -15.20 16.53
N GLN A 136 -4.54 -14.13 15.74
CA GLN A 136 -4.59 -12.75 16.24
C GLN A 136 -5.94 -12.07 15.96
N PRO A 137 -6.45 -11.23 16.89
CA PRO A 137 -7.66 -10.45 16.68
C PRO A 137 -7.41 -9.20 15.82
N ILE A 138 -6.95 -9.41 14.58
CA ILE A 138 -6.66 -8.30 13.66
C ILE A 138 -7.93 -7.70 13.08
N ARG A 139 -7.98 -6.38 12.94
CA ARG A 139 -9.10 -5.68 12.29
C ARG A 139 -8.90 -5.63 10.79
N ILE A 140 -9.88 -6.13 10.04
CA ILE A 140 -9.84 -6.18 8.58
C ILE A 140 -11.03 -5.42 8.01
N ASN A 141 -10.73 -4.46 7.14
CA ASN A 141 -11.71 -3.73 6.36
C ASN A 141 -11.60 -4.11 4.87
N PRO A 142 -12.51 -4.95 4.34
CA PRO A 142 -12.53 -5.37 2.94
C PRO A 142 -13.27 -4.40 2.01
N LEU A 143 -13.49 -3.13 2.37
CA LEU A 143 -14.22 -2.20 1.49
C LEU A 143 -13.52 -1.97 0.14
N LEU A 144 -12.17 -1.98 0.10
CA LEU A 144 -11.45 -1.83 -1.17
C LEU A 144 -11.73 -2.98 -2.14
N PHE A 145 -11.81 -4.23 -1.65
CA PHE A 145 -12.25 -5.39 -2.44
C PHE A 145 -13.59 -5.14 -3.13
N VAL A 146 -14.54 -4.59 -2.37
CA VAL A 146 -15.90 -4.32 -2.84
C VAL A 146 -15.90 -3.18 -3.85
N MET A 147 -15.23 -2.07 -3.54
CA MET A 147 -15.14 -0.90 -4.41
C MET A 147 -14.45 -1.20 -5.74
N GLU A 148 -13.45 -2.08 -5.74
CA GLU A 148 -12.80 -2.57 -6.97
C GLU A 148 -13.79 -3.28 -7.90
N GLY A 149 -14.78 -3.99 -7.35
CA GLY A 149 -15.74 -4.75 -8.13
C GLY A 149 -15.13 -5.98 -8.81
N ASN A 150 -15.98 -6.90 -9.26
CA ASN A 150 -15.56 -8.18 -9.85
C ASN A 150 -15.58 -8.20 -11.39
N ARG A 151 -16.11 -7.16 -12.03
CA ARG A 151 -16.28 -7.06 -13.49
C ARG A 151 -15.36 -6.04 -14.15
N ARG A 152 -14.33 -5.58 -13.43
CA ARG A 152 -13.43 -4.49 -13.89
C ARG A 152 -14.23 -3.23 -14.27
N SER A 153 -15.26 -2.97 -13.48
CA SER A 153 -16.20 -1.84 -13.57
C SER A 153 -16.73 -1.54 -12.17
N ALA A 154 -17.24 -0.33 -11.96
CA ALA A 154 -17.84 0.04 -10.68
C ALA A 154 -19.02 -0.92 -10.36
N PRO A 155 -19.09 -1.46 -9.13
CA PRO A 155 -20.16 -2.36 -8.73
C PRO A 155 -21.50 -1.62 -8.57
N THR A 156 -22.60 -2.30 -8.87
CA THR A 156 -23.94 -1.86 -8.44
C THR A 156 -24.12 -2.05 -6.92
N PRO A 157 -25.07 -1.36 -6.27
CA PRO A 157 -25.34 -1.56 -4.83
C PRO A 157 -25.60 -3.02 -4.45
N ALA A 158 -26.41 -3.74 -5.23
CA ALA A 158 -26.70 -5.15 -4.99
C ALA A 158 -25.46 -6.05 -5.15
N GLU A 159 -24.62 -5.78 -6.15
CA GLU A 159 -23.35 -6.50 -6.32
C GLU A 159 -22.38 -6.21 -5.18
N ALA A 160 -22.32 -4.96 -4.71
CA ALA A 160 -21.46 -4.56 -3.61
C ALA A 160 -21.88 -5.25 -2.30
N GLU A 161 -23.18 -5.33 -2.01
CA GLU A 161 -23.71 -6.03 -0.85
C GLU A 161 -23.43 -7.54 -0.92
N GLY A 162 -23.70 -8.18 -2.05
CA GLY A 162 -23.41 -9.59 -2.25
C GLY A 162 -21.91 -9.91 -2.11
N GLN A 163 -21.05 -9.09 -2.73
CA GLN A 163 -19.60 -9.22 -2.60
C GLN A 163 -19.13 -9.03 -1.15
N MET A 164 -19.75 -8.10 -0.42
CA MET A 164 -19.40 -7.83 0.97
C MET A 164 -19.72 -9.03 1.86
N GLN A 165 -20.91 -9.63 1.71
CA GLN A 165 -21.29 -10.82 2.46
C GLN A 165 -20.37 -12.00 2.13
N GLU A 166 -20.07 -12.20 0.85
CA GLU A 166 -19.18 -13.26 0.37
C GLU A 166 -17.76 -13.12 0.94
N VAL A 167 -17.16 -11.93 0.83
CA VAL A 167 -15.80 -11.71 1.30
C VAL A 167 -15.69 -11.81 2.82
N ALA A 168 -16.68 -11.27 3.55
CA ALA A 168 -16.70 -11.39 5.01
C ALA A 168 -16.81 -12.85 5.47
N ALA A 169 -17.63 -13.67 4.81
CA ALA A 169 -17.73 -15.09 5.11
C ALA A 169 -16.41 -15.83 4.84
N LYS A 170 -15.79 -15.58 3.68
CA LYS A 170 -14.50 -16.18 3.31
C LYS A 170 -13.37 -15.80 4.27
N LEU A 171 -13.30 -14.53 4.66
CA LEU A 171 -12.29 -14.05 5.60
C LEU A 171 -12.48 -14.63 6.99
N ARG A 172 -13.73 -14.74 7.49
CA ARG A 172 -14.01 -15.37 8.79
C ARG A 172 -13.65 -16.86 8.80
N ALA A 173 -13.87 -17.57 7.69
CA ALA A 173 -13.44 -18.96 7.58
C ALA A 173 -11.91 -19.09 7.52
N ALA A 174 -11.24 -18.18 6.80
CA ALA A 174 -9.79 -18.18 6.68
C ALA A 174 -9.07 -17.77 7.99
N LEU A 175 -9.59 -16.75 8.68
CA LEU A 175 -9.02 -16.14 9.88
C LEU A 175 -10.10 -15.99 10.97
N PRO A 176 -10.43 -17.06 11.72
CA PRO A 176 -11.57 -17.07 12.66
C PRO A 176 -11.49 -16.05 13.80
N LYS A 177 -10.27 -15.64 14.18
CA LYS A 177 -10.07 -14.64 15.24
C LYS A 177 -10.09 -13.20 14.73
N ALA A 178 -10.02 -12.97 13.41
CA ALA A 178 -10.02 -11.63 12.85
C ALA A 178 -11.36 -10.91 13.04
N GLU A 179 -11.31 -9.62 13.34
CA GLU A 179 -12.46 -8.74 13.41
C GLU A 179 -12.72 -8.12 12.03
N ILE A 180 -13.78 -8.56 11.35
CA ILE A 180 -14.16 -7.98 10.05
C ILE A 180 -15.01 -6.73 10.29
N THR A 181 -14.41 -5.55 10.10
CA THR A 181 -14.98 -4.25 10.47
C THR A 181 -15.90 -3.69 9.38
N VAL A 182 -17.00 -4.37 9.10
CA VAL A 182 -18.01 -3.90 8.13
C VAL A 182 -19.41 -3.95 8.71
N SER A 183 -20.10 -2.82 8.60
CA SER A 183 -21.52 -2.66 8.88
C SER A 183 -22.26 -2.23 7.59
N PRO A 184 -23.60 -2.33 7.55
CA PRO A 184 -24.39 -1.76 6.46
C PRO A 184 -24.11 -0.27 6.21
N GLU A 185 -23.83 0.51 7.26
CA GLU A 185 -23.47 1.93 7.13
C GLU A 185 -22.09 2.12 6.49
N HIS A 186 -21.12 1.24 6.78
CA HIS A 186 -19.82 1.29 6.10
C HIS A 186 -19.95 1.01 4.61
N LEU A 187 -20.81 0.05 4.23
CA LEU A 187 -21.10 -0.26 2.83
C LEU A 187 -21.82 0.91 2.13
N LYS A 188 -22.81 1.52 2.80
CA LYS A 188 -23.50 2.71 2.30
C LYS A 188 -22.53 3.88 2.08
N GLY A 189 -21.62 4.11 3.02
CA GLY A 189 -20.56 5.10 2.88
C GLY A 189 -19.66 4.83 1.68
N ALA A 190 -19.22 3.58 1.48
CA ALA A 190 -18.42 3.22 0.31
C ALA A 190 -19.17 3.36 -1.02
N LEU A 191 -20.46 3.01 -1.05
CA LEU A 191 -21.29 3.25 -2.23
C LEU A 191 -21.44 4.74 -2.54
N GLY A 192 -21.60 5.58 -1.50
CA GLY A 192 -21.55 7.04 -1.62
C GLY A 192 -20.23 7.52 -2.23
N LEU A 193 -19.10 7.01 -1.73
CA LEU A 193 -17.78 7.34 -2.28
C LEU A 193 -17.62 6.92 -3.76
N ILE A 194 -18.17 5.75 -4.15
CA ILE A 194 -18.17 5.31 -5.55
C ILE A 194 -19.00 6.26 -6.42
N GLU A 195 -20.17 6.67 -5.94
CA GLU A 195 -21.05 7.61 -6.64
C GLU A 195 -20.39 8.99 -6.81
N ASP A 196 -19.93 9.57 -5.70
CA ASP A 196 -19.31 10.90 -5.64
C ASP A 196 -18.04 10.97 -6.51
N SER A 197 -17.29 9.86 -6.59
CA SER A 197 -16.07 9.77 -7.41
C SER A 197 -16.32 9.39 -8.87
N ARG A 198 -17.56 9.05 -9.29
CA ARG A 198 -17.82 8.48 -10.63
C ARG A 198 -17.37 9.40 -11.76
N VAL A 199 -17.75 10.68 -11.71
CA VAL A 199 -17.39 11.66 -12.76
C VAL A 199 -15.87 11.82 -12.83
N SER A 200 -15.23 12.01 -11.67
CA SER A 200 -13.76 12.12 -11.59
C SER A 200 -13.08 10.86 -12.12
N LEU A 201 -13.56 9.67 -11.77
CA LEU A 201 -13.01 8.40 -12.24
C LEU A 201 -13.14 8.24 -13.75
N MET A 202 -14.26 8.67 -14.34
CA MET A 202 -14.44 8.68 -15.81
C MET A 202 -13.50 9.65 -16.51
N SER A 203 -13.31 10.86 -15.99
CA SER A 203 -12.29 11.80 -16.49
C SER A 203 -10.89 11.18 -16.44
N LYS A 204 -10.50 10.56 -15.31
CA LYS A 204 -9.22 9.87 -15.16
C LYS A 204 -9.10 8.67 -16.13
N HIS A 205 -10.20 7.98 -16.40
CA HIS A 205 -10.24 6.86 -17.35
C HIS A 205 -9.96 7.33 -18.78
N HIS A 206 -10.65 8.38 -19.23
CA HIS A 206 -10.41 8.99 -20.54
C HIS A 206 -8.99 9.52 -20.68
N LEU A 207 -8.44 10.13 -19.63
CA LEU A 207 -7.03 10.53 -19.58
C LEU A 207 -6.09 9.34 -19.82
N LEU A 208 -6.21 8.24 -19.07
CA LEU A 208 -5.33 7.08 -19.24
C LEU A 208 -5.45 6.48 -20.65
N ARG A 209 -6.66 6.44 -21.21
CA ARG A 209 -6.92 5.98 -22.58
C ARG A 209 -6.24 6.86 -23.63
N HIS A 210 -6.27 8.18 -23.42
CA HIS A 210 -5.59 9.16 -24.28
C HIS A 210 -4.07 9.03 -24.20
N LEU A 211 -3.53 8.83 -23.00
CA LEU A 211 -2.08 8.71 -22.77
C LEU A 211 -1.51 7.37 -23.22
N ALA A 212 -2.29 6.30 -23.22
CA ALA A 212 -1.83 4.95 -23.55
C ALA A 212 -1.01 4.84 -24.84
N PRO A 213 -1.45 5.36 -26.01
CA PRO A 213 -0.64 5.32 -27.23
C PRO A 213 0.64 6.14 -27.14
N LEU A 214 0.63 7.25 -26.39
CA LEU A 214 1.80 8.13 -26.22
C LEU A 214 2.85 7.51 -25.32
N LEU A 215 2.42 6.71 -24.34
CA LEU A 215 3.25 6.23 -23.24
C LEU A 215 3.48 4.72 -23.25
N ALA A 216 3.03 4.01 -24.30
CA ALA A 216 3.25 2.56 -24.44
C ALA A 216 4.75 2.22 -24.47
N SER A 217 5.53 2.95 -25.26
CA SER A 217 6.98 2.76 -25.38
C SER A 217 7.75 3.55 -24.30
N PRO A 218 8.97 3.14 -23.92
CA PRO A 218 9.88 4.00 -23.16
C PRO A 218 10.12 5.33 -23.88
N VAL A 219 10.17 6.42 -23.12
CA VAL A 219 10.43 7.77 -23.63
C VAL A 219 11.93 8.05 -23.55
N ALA A 220 12.53 8.59 -24.60
CA ALA A 220 13.93 9.00 -24.58
C ALA A 220 14.12 10.24 -23.70
N ARG A 221 15.29 10.39 -23.08
CA ARG A 221 15.56 11.52 -22.16
C ARG A 221 15.28 12.89 -22.78
N ALA A 222 15.61 13.06 -24.06
CA ALA A 222 15.40 14.32 -24.79
C ALA A 222 13.91 14.67 -24.98
N ASP A 223 13.01 13.69 -24.94
CA ASP A 223 11.58 13.87 -25.20
C ASP A 223 10.74 13.97 -23.91
N VAL A 224 11.36 13.83 -22.73
CA VAL A 224 10.66 13.82 -21.44
C VAL A 224 9.82 15.07 -21.24
N GLU A 225 10.40 16.25 -21.48
CA GLU A 225 9.70 17.53 -21.33
C GLU A 225 8.50 17.64 -22.28
N ALA A 226 8.68 17.29 -23.56
CA ALA A 226 7.59 17.28 -24.53
C ALA A 226 6.46 16.33 -24.11
N ARG A 227 6.78 15.14 -23.62
CA ARG A 227 5.79 14.17 -23.13
C ARG A 227 5.11 14.62 -21.83
N TRP A 228 5.80 15.33 -20.96
CA TRP A 228 5.18 15.94 -19.77
C TRP A 228 4.16 17.01 -20.16
N ASN A 229 4.47 17.84 -21.16
CA ASN A 229 3.52 18.81 -21.69
C ASN A 229 2.28 18.12 -22.29
N ASP A 230 2.47 17.05 -23.06
CA ASP A 230 1.35 16.25 -23.59
C ASP A 230 0.47 15.68 -22.45
N ILE A 231 1.08 15.22 -21.36
CA ILE A 231 0.35 14.72 -20.17
C ILE A 231 -0.49 15.81 -19.53
N VAL A 232 0.08 17.01 -19.33
CA VAL A 232 -0.64 18.12 -18.72
C VAL A 232 -1.79 18.60 -19.61
N VAL A 233 -1.53 18.74 -20.91
CA VAL A 233 -2.57 19.11 -21.89
C VAL A 233 -3.71 18.08 -21.90
N ALA A 234 -3.38 16.78 -21.87
CA ALA A 234 -4.39 15.74 -21.78
C ALA A 234 -5.16 15.78 -20.45
N ALA A 235 -4.48 16.07 -19.33
CA ALA A 235 -5.14 16.21 -18.03
C ALA A 235 -6.16 17.35 -18.05
N ASP A 236 -5.77 18.52 -18.56
CA ASP A 236 -6.67 19.67 -18.71
C ASP A 236 -7.84 19.35 -19.65
N LEU A 237 -7.56 18.71 -20.80
CA LEU A 237 -8.56 18.32 -21.80
C LEU A 237 -9.67 17.43 -21.20
N HIS A 238 -9.30 16.51 -20.31
CA HIS A 238 -10.24 15.57 -19.67
C HIS A 238 -10.75 16.06 -18.31
N GLY A 239 -10.40 17.28 -17.89
CA GLY A 239 -10.81 17.86 -16.61
C GLY A 239 -10.23 17.15 -15.38
N VAL A 240 -9.07 16.52 -15.53
CA VAL A 240 -8.36 15.85 -14.42
C VAL A 240 -7.43 16.86 -13.74
N PRO A 241 -7.54 17.07 -12.41
CA PRO A 241 -6.64 17.97 -11.71
C PRO A 241 -5.17 17.57 -11.91
N ARG A 242 -4.33 18.53 -12.29
CA ARG A 242 -2.89 18.29 -12.51
C ARG A 242 -2.23 17.68 -11.27
N GLN A 243 -2.62 18.09 -10.07
CA GLN A 243 -2.09 17.57 -8.81
C GLN A 243 -2.62 16.17 -8.41
N SER A 244 -3.44 15.53 -9.24
CA SER A 244 -3.94 14.19 -8.93
C SER A 244 -2.84 13.12 -9.03
N LEU A 245 -2.99 12.04 -8.25
CA LEU A 245 -2.00 10.95 -8.25
C LEU A 245 -1.87 10.25 -9.61
N VAL A 246 -2.93 10.23 -10.43
CA VAL A 246 -2.87 9.64 -11.78
C VAL A 246 -1.99 10.46 -12.72
N VAL A 247 -2.01 11.80 -12.61
CA VAL A 247 -1.14 12.68 -13.40
C VAL A 247 0.31 12.55 -12.91
N LEU A 248 0.53 12.56 -11.60
CA LEU A 248 1.85 12.31 -11.02
C LEU A 248 2.44 10.96 -11.48
N ALA A 249 1.64 9.90 -11.45
CA ALA A 249 2.05 8.58 -11.92
C ALA A 249 2.39 8.59 -13.42
N ALA A 250 1.63 9.30 -14.25
CA ALA A 250 1.93 9.45 -15.67
C ALA A 250 3.25 10.21 -15.91
N LEU A 251 3.49 11.30 -15.18
CA LEU A 251 4.76 12.04 -15.26
C LEU A 251 5.95 11.18 -14.84
N SER A 252 5.83 10.44 -13.73
CA SER A 252 6.86 9.51 -13.26
C SER A 252 7.09 8.34 -14.25
N ALA A 253 6.04 7.88 -14.93
CA ALA A 253 6.14 6.83 -15.94
C ALA A 253 7.00 7.23 -17.15
N VAL A 254 7.10 8.53 -17.41
CA VAL A 254 7.93 9.14 -18.46
C VAL A 254 9.34 9.47 -17.95
N ALA A 255 9.45 9.96 -16.72
CA ALA A 255 10.70 10.48 -16.17
C ALA A 255 11.81 9.43 -16.04
N VAL A 256 11.44 8.18 -15.72
CA VAL A 256 12.42 7.12 -15.45
C VAL A 256 12.90 6.46 -16.75
N PRO A 257 14.22 6.43 -17.02
CA PRO A 257 14.76 5.84 -18.24
C PRO A 257 14.38 4.37 -18.45
N ASN A 258 14.28 3.97 -19.72
CA ASN A 258 14.02 2.59 -20.15
C ASN A 258 12.69 2.02 -19.62
N GLY A 259 11.74 2.88 -19.22
CA GLY A 259 10.43 2.45 -18.72
C GLY A 259 10.50 1.65 -17.42
N LYS A 260 11.56 1.85 -16.61
CA LYS A 260 11.75 1.13 -15.34
C LYS A 260 10.95 1.72 -14.17
N SER A 261 10.22 2.82 -14.39
CA SER A 261 9.37 3.44 -13.37
C SER A 261 8.37 2.43 -12.80
N PRO A 262 8.24 2.34 -11.46
CA PRO A 262 7.13 1.63 -10.83
C PRO A 262 5.77 2.13 -11.31
N ALA A 263 5.61 3.44 -11.53
CA ALA A 263 4.37 4.02 -12.04
C ALA A 263 4.04 3.52 -13.45
N LYS A 264 5.02 3.36 -14.35
CA LYS A 264 4.78 2.78 -15.68
C LYS A 264 4.29 1.32 -15.58
N ARG A 265 4.87 0.55 -14.67
CA ARG A 265 4.48 -0.86 -14.42
C ARG A 265 3.14 -1.00 -13.71
N LEU A 266 2.73 0.01 -12.96
CA LEU A 266 1.39 0.10 -12.35
C LEU A 266 0.35 0.44 -13.42
N LEU A 267 0.60 1.48 -14.21
CA LEU A 267 -0.30 1.96 -15.27
C LEU A 267 -0.38 0.98 -16.46
N LYS A 268 0.65 0.16 -16.70
CA LYS A 268 0.66 -0.93 -17.69
C LYS A 268 0.30 -0.48 -19.12
N PHE A 269 0.68 0.75 -19.50
CA PHE A 269 0.48 1.25 -20.86
C PHE A 269 1.12 0.32 -21.89
N ARG A 270 0.33 -0.05 -22.90
CA ARG A 270 0.73 -0.97 -23.97
C ARG A 270 -0.11 -0.73 -25.23
N ASN A 271 0.36 -1.24 -26.35
CA ASN A 271 -0.44 -1.28 -27.56
C ASN A 271 -1.72 -2.10 -27.29
N GLY A 272 -2.88 -1.56 -27.68
CA GLY A 272 -4.17 -2.17 -27.39
C GLY A 272 -4.61 -2.08 -25.92
N TYR A 273 -4.07 -1.11 -25.15
CA TYR A 273 -4.57 -0.78 -23.81
C TYR A 273 -6.10 -0.70 -23.82
N THR A 274 -6.77 -1.35 -22.87
CA THR A 274 -8.24 -1.53 -22.86
C THR A 274 -8.91 -0.67 -21.79
N GLU A 275 -10.24 -0.63 -21.79
CA GLU A 275 -11.00 -0.02 -20.68
C GLU A 275 -10.76 -0.74 -19.35
N ALA A 276 -10.64 -2.07 -19.40
CA ALA A 276 -10.34 -2.90 -18.24
C ALA A 276 -8.96 -2.59 -17.67
N ASP A 277 -7.97 -2.31 -18.52
CA ASP A 277 -6.63 -1.92 -18.07
C ASP A 277 -6.67 -0.56 -17.37
N ALA A 278 -7.36 0.42 -17.96
CA ALA A 278 -7.58 1.74 -17.35
C ALA A 278 -8.28 1.64 -15.99
N TYR A 279 -9.33 0.83 -15.90
CA TYR A 279 -10.07 0.62 -14.66
C TYR A 279 -9.18 0.02 -13.56
N ASN A 280 -8.39 -1.02 -13.87
CA ASN A 280 -7.50 -1.65 -12.90
C ASN A 280 -6.45 -0.67 -12.37
N ALA A 281 -5.79 0.07 -13.27
CA ALA A 281 -4.81 1.08 -12.87
C ALA A 281 -5.42 2.16 -11.96
N LEU A 282 -6.66 2.58 -12.23
CA LEU A 282 -7.37 3.55 -11.41
C LEU A 282 -7.87 2.97 -10.09
N ALA A 283 -8.22 1.69 -10.04
CA ALA A 283 -8.58 1.01 -8.79
C ALA A 283 -7.38 0.99 -7.82
N ASP A 284 -6.19 0.68 -8.34
CA ASP A 284 -4.93 0.70 -7.58
C ASP A 284 -4.61 2.11 -7.08
N ILE A 285 -4.67 3.13 -7.94
CA ILE A 285 -4.43 4.53 -7.55
C ILE A 285 -5.47 4.99 -6.52
N ARG A 286 -6.74 4.65 -6.70
CA ARG A 286 -7.81 5.00 -5.76
C ARG A 286 -7.60 4.38 -4.38
N ALA A 287 -7.00 3.18 -4.29
CA ALA A 287 -6.64 2.60 -3.00
C ALA A 287 -5.67 3.49 -2.23
N ILE A 288 -4.66 4.07 -2.89
CA ILE A 288 -3.77 5.06 -2.28
C ILE A 288 -4.53 6.35 -1.93
N GLU A 289 -5.36 6.87 -2.83
CA GLU A 289 -6.15 8.10 -2.55
C GLU A 289 -7.03 7.93 -1.30
N LEU A 290 -7.70 6.77 -1.16
CA LEU A 290 -8.49 6.44 0.02
C LEU A 290 -7.63 6.25 1.26
N PHE A 291 -6.45 5.64 1.13
CA PHE A 291 -5.53 5.50 2.25
C PHE A 291 -5.04 6.87 2.77
N ILE A 292 -4.67 7.79 1.86
CA ILE A 292 -4.32 9.18 2.20
C ILE A 292 -5.49 9.89 2.89
N ALA A 293 -6.71 9.71 2.38
CA ALA A 293 -7.90 10.27 3.02
C ALA A 293 -8.04 9.73 4.45
N MET A 294 -7.96 8.41 4.64
CA MET A 294 -8.05 7.80 5.97
C MET A 294 -6.98 8.33 6.94
N LEU A 295 -5.73 8.46 6.50
CA LEU A 295 -4.66 9.07 7.30
C LEU A 295 -4.92 10.54 7.65
N SER A 296 -5.69 11.26 6.83
CA SER A 296 -6.02 12.67 7.03
C SER A 296 -7.23 12.88 7.94
N TYR A 297 -8.25 12.02 7.83
CA TYR A 297 -9.47 12.10 8.66
C TYR A 297 -9.31 11.43 10.03
N PHE A 298 -8.41 10.45 10.13
CA PHE A 298 -8.20 9.65 11.34
C PHE A 298 -6.70 9.59 11.72
N PRO A 299 -6.07 10.73 12.04
CA PRO A 299 -4.63 10.82 12.26
C PRO A 299 -4.11 10.01 13.46
N ASP A 300 -5.00 9.72 14.42
CA ASP A 300 -4.68 8.97 15.64
C ASP A 300 -4.94 7.45 15.50
N GLU A 301 -5.57 7.03 14.40
CA GLU A 301 -5.85 5.62 14.14
C GLU A 301 -4.65 4.94 13.47
N ALA A 302 -4.32 3.74 13.93
CA ALA A 302 -3.36 2.89 13.24
C ALA A 302 -4.04 2.26 12.01
N ILE A 303 -3.64 2.68 10.81
CA ILE A 303 -4.21 2.19 9.55
C ILE A 303 -3.09 1.72 8.64
N GLN A 304 -3.30 0.57 8.01
CA GLN A 304 -2.45 0.10 6.92
C GLN A 304 -3.29 -0.22 5.68
N LEU A 305 -2.72 0.01 4.50
CA LEU A 305 -3.23 -0.53 3.24
C LEU A 305 -2.38 -1.74 2.86
N CYS A 306 -2.98 -2.91 2.77
CA CYS A 306 -2.28 -4.14 2.40
C CYS A 306 -2.49 -4.43 0.91
N THR A 307 -1.40 -4.68 0.19
CA THR A 307 -1.43 -5.06 -1.23
C THR A 307 -0.39 -6.13 -1.57
N ALA A 308 -0.66 -6.92 -2.61
CA ALA A 308 0.33 -7.81 -3.22
C ALA A 308 1.03 -7.17 -4.44
N ASP A 309 0.59 -6.00 -4.90
CA ASP A 309 1.22 -5.32 -6.03
C ASP A 309 2.43 -4.50 -5.56
N LYS A 310 3.63 -5.04 -5.84
CA LYS A 310 4.90 -4.37 -5.52
C LYS A 310 5.04 -3.00 -6.18
N ASN A 311 4.47 -2.78 -7.37
CA ASN A 311 4.56 -1.47 -8.04
C ASN A 311 3.65 -0.43 -7.38
N LEU A 312 2.49 -0.84 -6.88
CA LEU A 312 1.63 0.02 -6.07
C LEU A 312 2.33 0.43 -4.77
N ALA A 313 2.93 -0.54 -4.11
CA ALA A 313 3.71 -0.32 -2.89
C ALA A 313 4.94 0.58 -3.12
N LEU A 314 5.65 0.39 -4.24
CA LEU A 314 6.76 1.25 -4.64
C LEU A 314 6.29 2.67 -4.96
N LEU A 315 5.14 2.85 -5.60
CA LEU A 315 4.58 4.18 -5.81
C LEU A 315 4.33 4.87 -4.46
N TRP A 316 3.66 4.19 -3.52
CA TRP A 316 3.42 4.73 -2.17
C TRP A 316 4.71 5.10 -1.42
N ALA A 317 5.66 4.17 -1.31
CA ALA A 317 6.92 4.41 -0.63
C ALA A 317 7.76 5.49 -1.34
N GLY A 318 7.57 5.64 -2.65
CA GLY A 318 8.32 6.56 -3.48
C GLY A 318 7.78 7.98 -3.46
N ILE A 319 6.47 8.22 -3.35
CA ILE A 319 5.92 9.58 -3.29
C ILE A 319 6.22 10.29 -1.96
N GLN A 320 6.56 9.53 -0.91
CA GLN A 320 6.82 10.00 0.45
C GLN A 320 5.77 11.02 0.92
N ALA A 321 4.50 10.62 0.83
CA ALA A 321 3.40 11.47 1.25
C ALA A 321 3.48 11.76 2.76
N SER A 322 3.25 13.01 3.15
CA SER A 322 3.37 13.49 4.53
C SER A 322 2.40 14.65 4.79
N ASN A 323 2.40 15.19 6.02
CA ASN A 323 1.56 16.33 6.42
C ASN A 323 0.07 16.18 6.09
N PHE A 324 -0.44 14.95 6.27
CA PHE A 324 -1.84 14.61 6.12
C PHE A 324 -2.69 15.45 7.07
N ALA A 325 -3.64 16.20 6.53
CA ALA A 325 -4.54 17.05 7.30
C ALA A 325 -5.93 17.10 6.66
N ARG A 326 -6.96 17.10 7.50
CA ARG A 326 -8.33 17.40 7.09
C ARG A 326 -8.50 18.90 6.92
N VAL A 327 -9.08 19.33 5.80
CA VAL A 327 -9.42 20.73 5.52
C VAL A 327 -10.88 20.81 5.08
N GLY A 328 -11.76 21.20 6.01
CA GLY A 328 -13.20 21.24 5.79
C GLY A 328 -13.77 19.85 5.44
N THR A 329 -14.36 19.74 4.25
CA THR A 329 -14.87 18.49 3.66
C THR A 329 -13.83 17.73 2.84
N GLY A 330 -12.63 18.27 2.65
CA GLY A 330 -11.53 17.64 1.93
C GLY A 330 -10.32 17.35 2.83
N PHE A 331 -9.19 17.06 2.19
CA PHE A 331 -7.92 16.78 2.84
C PHE A 331 -6.75 17.34 2.01
N THR A 332 -5.62 17.54 2.68
CA THR A 332 -4.35 18.01 2.10
C THR A 332 -3.21 17.12 2.56
N TYR A 333 -2.16 17.04 1.75
CA TYR A 333 -0.93 16.31 2.05
C TYR A 333 0.19 16.88 1.18
N ASP A 334 1.43 16.72 1.65
CA ASP A 334 2.64 17.02 0.90
C ASP A 334 3.21 15.76 0.27
N MET A 335 3.97 15.91 -0.81
CA MET A 335 4.73 14.83 -1.44
C MET A 335 6.18 15.27 -1.65
N THR A 336 7.10 14.36 -1.34
CA THR A 336 8.53 14.51 -1.61
C THR A 336 9.03 13.28 -2.35
N PRO A 337 8.73 13.14 -3.66
CA PRO A 337 9.05 11.94 -4.39
C PRO A 337 10.55 11.63 -4.40
N VAL A 338 10.91 10.35 -4.30
CA VAL A 338 12.30 9.88 -4.41
C VAL A 338 12.83 10.03 -5.84
N ASP A 339 14.15 10.10 -5.99
CA ASP A 339 14.85 10.16 -7.28
C ASP A 339 14.48 8.98 -8.22
N ASP A 340 14.16 7.81 -7.67
CA ASP A 340 13.70 6.66 -8.45
C ASP A 340 12.34 6.87 -9.15
N LEU A 341 11.54 7.86 -8.71
CA LEU A 341 10.31 8.28 -9.40
C LEU A 341 10.55 9.46 -10.34
N PHE A 342 11.48 10.36 -9.99
CA PHE A 342 11.83 11.56 -10.75
C PHE A 342 13.35 11.80 -10.74
N PRO A 343 14.12 11.14 -11.60
CA PRO A 343 15.58 11.17 -11.53
C PRO A 343 16.18 12.47 -12.10
N GLY A 344 17.31 12.89 -11.52
CA GLY A 344 18.14 13.98 -12.03
C GLY A 344 17.34 15.29 -12.17
N ASP A 345 17.41 15.90 -13.35
CA ASP A 345 16.81 17.21 -13.63
C ASP A 345 15.27 17.22 -13.50
N THR A 346 14.62 16.04 -13.46
CA THR A 346 13.16 15.93 -13.26
C THR A 346 12.72 16.03 -11.80
N GLY A 347 13.65 15.85 -10.83
CA GLY A 347 13.36 15.74 -9.40
C GLY A 347 12.72 16.99 -8.77
N ALA A 348 13.08 18.18 -9.24
CA ALA A 348 12.44 19.43 -8.83
C ALA A 348 11.40 19.93 -9.85
N ALA A 349 11.56 19.57 -11.12
CA ALA A 349 10.76 20.10 -12.22
C ALA A 349 9.30 19.62 -12.19
N TRP A 350 9.03 18.41 -11.69
CA TRP A 350 7.67 17.85 -11.66
C TRP A 350 6.68 18.78 -10.94
N LYS A 351 7.09 19.42 -9.85
CA LYS A 351 6.23 20.30 -9.07
C LYS A 351 5.85 21.55 -9.86
N ASN A 352 6.79 22.14 -10.59
CA ASN A 352 6.54 23.30 -11.44
C ASN A 352 5.53 22.98 -12.57
N VAL A 353 5.66 21.79 -13.15
CA VAL A 353 4.73 21.29 -14.19
C VAL A 353 3.31 21.15 -13.62
N LEU A 354 3.17 20.60 -12.40
CA LEU A 354 1.86 20.44 -11.76
C LEU A 354 1.25 21.76 -11.30
N GLU A 355 2.06 22.73 -10.88
CA GLU A 355 1.63 24.07 -10.45
C GLU A 355 1.39 25.03 -11.62
N GLY A 356 1.75 24.66 -12.85
CA GLY A 356 1.64 25.54 -14.02
C GLY A 356 2.62 26.72 -14.00
N LYS A 357 3.76 26.56 -13.32
CA LYS A 357 4.84 27.55 -13.22
C LYS A 357 5.97 27.28 -14.23
N GLY A 358 5.61 26.85 -15.43
CA GLY A 358 6.52 26.51 -16.53
C GLY A 358 6.48 27.55 -17.63
#